data_AF-A0A6J1LXA1-F1
#
_entry.id   AF-A0A6J1LXA1-F1
#
_cell.length_a   1.000
_cell.length_b   1.000
_cell.length_c   1.000
_cell.angle_alpha   90.00
_cell.angle_beta   90.00
_cell.angle_gamma   90.00
#
_symmetry.space_group_name_H-M   'P 1'
#
loop_
_entity.id
_entity.type
_entity.pdbx_description
1 polymer ?
#
loop_
_entity_poly.entity_id
_entity_poly.type
_entity_poly.pdbx_seq_one_letter_code
_entity_poly.pdbx_strand_id
1 'polypeptide(L)'
;MFHSELISLDNEVFRCYIGWSALLVLKMFAMSLLTGLMRFITLTFANPEDLMSPKLKVKFDDPNVERVRRAHRNDLENILPFFAIGLLYTLTNPSAFLAINLFRAVGISRIVHTLVYAVVVVPQPTRALSFFVALIATAYMAVQVIAAAAF
;
A
#
# COMPACT_ATOMS: atom_id res chain seq x y z
N MET A 1 -9.56 13.64 -28.98
CA MET A 1 -9.91 14.94 -28.35
C MET A 1 -10.58 14.73 -26.98
N PHE A 2 -10.10 13.83 -26.10
CA PHE A 2 -10.90 13.42 -24.90
C PHE A 2 -10.10 13.05 -23.62
N HIS A 3 -8.80 13.35 -23.52
CA HIS A 3 -8.03 12.93 -22.32
C HIS A 3 -8.35 13.77 -21.06
N SER A 4 -8.76 15.03 -21.23
CA SER A 4 -9.08 15.93 -20.10
C SER A 4 -10.32 15.46 -19.32
N GLU A 5 -11.25 14.76 -19.95
CA GLU A 5 -12.46 14.23 -19.28
C GLU A 5 -12.14 13.03 -18.38
N LEU A 6 -11.08 12.28 -18.66
CA LEU A 6 -10.68 11.12 -17.87
C LEU A 6 -10.03 11.51 -16.54
N ILE A 7 -9.40 12.70 -16.47
CA ILE A 7 -8.81 13.27 -15.26
C ILE A 7 -9.74 14.35 -14.68
N SER A 8 -11.05 14.07 -14.67
CA SER A 8 -12.07 14.90 -14.03
C SER A 8 -12.72 14.17 -12.86
N LEU A 9 -13.16 14.92 -11.84
CA LEU A 9 -13.97 14.38 -10.73
C LEU A 9 -15.37 13.92 -11.17
N ASP A 10 -15.79 14.31 -12.38
CA ASP A 10 -17.01 13.80 -13.02
C ASP A 10 -16.84 12.34 -13.48
N ASN A 11 -15.60 11.93 -13.76
CA ASN A 11 -15.28 10.55 -14.08
C ASN A 11 -15.26 9.70 -12.80
N GLU A 12 -16.19 8.77 -12.70
CA GLU A 12 -16.33 7.91 -11.53
C GLU A 12 -15.13 7.00 -11.26
N VAL A 13 -14.42 6.57 -12.31
CA VAL A 13 -13.21 5.76 -12.19
C VAL A 13 -12.09 6.58 -11.58
N PHE A 14 -11.86 7.79 -12.10
CA PHE A 14 -10.84 8.69 -11.58
C PHE A 14 -11.13 9.11 -10.14
N ARG A 15 -12.38 9.46 -9.83
CA ARG A 15 -12.81 9.78 -8.46
C ARG A 15 -12.58 8.61 -7.50
N CYS A 16 -12.83 7.38 -7.93
CA CYS A 16 -12.56 6.19 -7.13
C CYS A 16 -11.05 5.96 -6.93
N TYR A 17 -10.26 6.11 -8.00
CA TYR A 17 -8.81 5.98 -7.97
C TYR A 17 -8.16 6.95 -6.98
N ILE A 18 -8.49 8.25 -7.05
CA ILE A 18 -7.90 9.25 -6.14
C ILE A 18 -8.31 9.02 -4.69
N GLY A 19 -9.55 8.57 -4.44
CA GLY A 19 -10.06 8.28 -3.10
C GLY A 19 -9.30 7.13 -2.46
N TRP A 20 -9.16 6.00 -3.17
CA TRP A 20 -8.38 4.86 -2.68
C TRP A 20 -6.88 5.18 -2.56
N SER A 21 -6.34 5.96 -3.49
CA SER A 21 -4.93 6.37 -3.44
C SER A 21 -4.64 7.21 -2.20
N ALA A 22 -5.49 8.21 -1.91
CA ALA A 22 -5.36 9.04 -0.71
C ALA A 22 -5.47 8.21 0.58
N LEU A 23 -6.43 7.29 0.65
CA LEU A 23 -6.57 6.39 1.81
C LEU A 23 -5.33 5.52 2.02
N LEU A 24 -4.76 4.97 0.95
CA LEU A 24 -3.55 4.16 1.04
C LEU A 24 -2.31 4.97 1.44
N VAL A 25 -2.20 6.24 1.00
CA VAL A 25 -1.15 7.16 1.48
C VAL A 25 -1.27 7.39 2.99
N LEU A 26 -2.47 7.72 3.48
CA LEU A 26 -2.70 7.88 4.93
C LEU A 26 -2.35 6.62 5.71
N LYS A 27 -2.68 5.45 5.17
CA LYS A 27 -2.33 4.15 5.75
C LYS A 27 -0.81 3.94 5.80
N MET A 28 -0.05 4.39 4.81
CA MET A 28 1.42 4.31 4.81
C MET A 28 2.03 5.26 5.84
N PHE A 29 1.50 6.48 5.98
CA PHE A 29 1.91 7.38 7.06
C PHE A 29 1.65 6.79 8.44
N ALA A 30 0.50 6.16 8.64
CA ALA A 30 0.20 5.45 9.89
C ALA A 30 1.23 4.35 10.19
N MET A 31 1.77 3.66 9.17
CA MET A 31 2.82 2.65 9.36
C MET A 31 4.18 3.24 9.76
N SER A 32 4.54 4.40 9.22
CA SER A 32 5.73 5.16 9.68
C SER A 32 5.60 5.54 11.16
N LEU A 33 4.44 6.08 11.55
CA LEU A 33 4.16 6.46 12.93
C LEU A 33 4.17 5.25 13.86
N LEU A 34 3.55 4.13 13.47
CA LEU A 34 3.55 2.89 14.24
C LEU A 34 4.95 2.33 14.43
N THR A 35 5.82 2.43 13.41
CA THR A 35 7.22 2.03 13.53
C THR A 35 7.94 2.89 14.58
N GLY A 36 7.76 4.22 14.55
CA GLY A 36 8.31 5.12 15.54
C GLY A 36 7.82 4.81 16.96
N LEU A 37 6.51 4.66 17.13
CA LEU A 37 5.90 4.26 18.41
C LEU A 37 6.52 2.97 18.95
N MET A 38 6.66 1.94 18.10
CA MET A 38 7.22 0.66 18.53
C MET A 38 8.68 0.79 18.98
N ARG A 39 9.48 1.66 18.33
CA ARG A 39 10.85 1.94 18.75
C ARG A 39 10.90 2.58 20.13
N PHE A 40 10.01 3.52 20.42
CA PHE A 40 9.92 4.13 21.76
C PHE A 40 9.44 3.13 22.82
N ILE A 41 8.43 2.30 22.52
CA ILE A 41 7.92 1.29 23.45
C ILE A 41 8.99 0.24 23.79
N THR A 42 9.76 -0.19 22.80
CA THR A 42 10.79 -1.24 22.97
C THR A 42 12.17 -0.70 23.32
N LEU A 43 12.33 0.62 23.39
CA LEU A 43 13.63 1.30 23.53
C LEU A 43 14.66 0.83 22.48
N THR A 44 14.19 0.53 21.27
CA THR A 44 15.00 -0.01 20.17
C THR A 44 15.22 1.08 19.13
N PHE A 45 16.33 1.80 19.27
CA PHE A 45 16.71 2.91 18.41
C PHE A 45 17.79 2.49 17.41
N ALA A 46 17.67 3.02 16.19
CA ALA A 46 18.55 2.69 15.07
C ALA A 46 19.82 3.55 15.03
N ASN A 47 19.76 4.75 15.59
CA ASN A 47 20.86 5.69 15.56
C ASN A 47 21.32 6.04 16.99
N PRO A 48 22.62 6.31 17.22
CA PRO A 48 23.15 6.66 18.54
C PRO A 48 22.52 7.92 19.15
N GLU A 49 22.19 8.93 18.34
CA GLU A 49 21.60 10.20 18.76
C GLU A 49 20.16 10.06 19.30
N ASP A 50 19.46 9.01 18.89
CA ASP A 50 18.09 8.71 19.33
C ASP A 50 18.07 7.98 20.69
N LEU A 51 19.23 7.63 21.26
CA LEU A 51 19.32 6.89 22.50
C LEU A 51 18.90 7.77 23.68
N MET A 52 17.76 7.43 24.28
CA MET A 52 17.19 8.11 25.45
C MET A 52 18.04 7.98 26.73
N SER A 53 19.07 7.13 26.72
CA SER A 53 19.98 6.95 27.84
C SER A 53 21.36 6.48 27.36
N PRO A 54 22.46 6.95 27.99
CA PRO A 54 23.82 6.48 27.69
C PRO A 54 24.04 4.97 27.91
N LYS A 55 23.14 4.32 28.64
CA LYS A 55 23.19 2.87 28.90
C LYS A 55 22.58 2.03 27.78
N LEU A 56 21.74 2.64 26.94
CA LEU A 56 21.15 1.95 25.80
C LEU A 56 22.19 1.84 24.69
N LYS A 57 22.09 0.76 23.91
CA LYS A 57 22.90 0.54 22.71
C LYS A 57 21.97 0.52 21.51
N VAL A 58 22.51 0.89 20.35
CA VAL A 58 21.82 0.75 19.07
C VAL A 58 21.42 -0.71 18.86
N LYS A 59 20.17 -0.93 18.46
CA LYS A 59 19.59 -2.26 18.22
C LYS A 59 18.70 -2.23 16.99
N PHE A 60 18.72 -3.34 16.24
CA PHE A 60 17.97 -3.51 14.99
C PHE A 60 17.10 -4.76 14.97
N ASP A 61 17.16 -5.56 16.02
CA ASP A 61 16.69 -6.95 16.04
C ASP A 61 15.37 -7.13 16.82
N ASP A 62 14.76 -6.05 17.32
CA ASP A 62 13.47 -6.17 17.99
C ASP A 62 12.41 -6.76 17.04
N PRO A 63 11.84 -7.93 17.36
CA PRO A 63 10.94 -8.63 16.45
C PRO A 63 9.68 -7.85 16.10
N ASN A 64 9.23 -6.95 16.98
CA ASN A 64 8.01 -6.16 16.77
C ASN A 64 8.30 -4.95 15.88
N VAL A 65 9.40 -4.24 16.11
CA VAL A 65 9.86 -3.15 15.23
C VAL A 65 10.08 -3.68 13.82
N GLU A 66 10.79 -4.80 13.67
CA GLU A 66 11.06 -5.40 12.37
C GLU A 66 9.79 -5.94 11.70
N ARG A 67 8.79 -6.38 12.47
CA ARG A 67 7.49 -6.79 11.89
C ARG A 67 6.77 -5.60 11.26
N VAL A 68 6.68 -4.46 11.95
CA VAL A 68 6.04 -3.26 11.40
C VAL A 68 6.83 -2.74 10.19
N ARG A 69 8.17 -2.76 10.25
CA ARG A 69 9.03 -2.38 9.12
C ARG A 69 8.83 -3.27 7.90
N ARG A 70 8.74 -4.59 8.06
CA ARG A 70 8.43 -5.51 6.95
C ARG A 70 7.05 -5.28 6.35
N ALA A 71 6.04 -5.02 7.19
CA ALA A 71 4.70 -4.69 6.71
C ALA A 71 4.71 -3.39 5.90
N HIS A 72 5.40 -2.35 6.40
CA HIS A 72 5.53 -1.07 5.68
C HIS A 72 6.35 -1.21 4.38
N ARG A 73 7.44 -1.99 4.38
CA ARG A 73 8.20 -2.29 3.16
C ARG A 73 7.33 -2.96 2.11
N ASN A 74 6.50 -3.92 2.52
CA ASN A 74 5.58 -4.57 1.61
C ASN A 74 4.52 -3.59 1.06
N ASP A 75 4.09 -2.60 1.82
CA ASP A 75 3.25 -1.52 1.30
C ASP A 75 3.96 -0.73 0.21
N LEU A 76 5.22 -0.33 0.42
CA LEU A 76 6.00 0.35 -0.61
C LEU A 76 6.13 -0.49 -1.89
N GLU A 77 6.40 -1.78 -1.74
CA GLU A 77 6.55 -2.73 -2.86
C GLU A 77 5.24 -2.98 -3.65
N ASN A 78 4.05 -2.70 -3.07
CA ASN A 78 2.76 -3.05 -3.70
C ASN A 78 1.87 -1.84 -4.00
N ILE A 79 1.81 -0.87 -3.10
CA ILE A 79 0.97 0.32 -3.22
C ILE A 79 1.57 1.28 -4.26
N LEU A 80 2.89 1.44 -4.32
CA LEU A 80 3.51 2.32 -5.32
C LEU A 80 3.28 1.83 -6.76
N PRO A 81 3.44 0.53 -7.09
CA PRO A 81 3.00 0.01 -8.38
C PRO A 81 1.51 0.22 -8.66
N PHE A 82 0.65 0.10 -7.64
CA PHE A 82 -0.78 0.39 -7.79
C PHE A 82 -1.04 1.86 -8.13
N PHE A 83 -0.36 2.82 -7.52
CA PHE A 83 -0.51 4.24 -7.88
C PHE A 83 -0.14 4.47 -9.34
N ALA A 84 1.01 3.94 -9.77
CA ALA A 84 1.43 4.09 -11.15
C ALA A 84 0.43 3.44 -12.12
N ILE A 85 0.10 2.16 -11.93
CA ILE A 85 -0.69 1.42 -12.90
C ILE A 85 -2.19 1.72 -12.82
N GLY A 86 -2.71 2.07 -11.65
CA GLY A 86 -4.10 2.46 -11.46
C GLY A 86 -4.41 3.78 -12.17
N LEU A 87 -3.46 4.73 -12.15
CA LEU A 87 -3.57 5.95 -12.93
C LEU A 87 -3.54 5.64 -14.43
N LEU A 88 -2.53 4.89 -14.89
CA LEU A 88 -2.41 4.53 -16.32
C LEU A 88 -3.64 3.77 -16.82
N TYR A 89 -4.16 2.83 -16.03
CA TYR A 89 -5.37 2.08 -16.35
C TYR A 89 -6.61 2.97 -16.41
N THR A 90 -6.71 4.02 -15.58
CA THR A 90 -7.80 5.01 -15.70
C THR A 90 -7.74 5.73 -17.05
N LEU A 91 -6.53 5.99 -17.58
CA LEU A 91 -6.33 6.66 -18.86
C LEU A 91 -6.65 5.77 -20.07
N THR A 92 -6.83 4.46 -19.90
CA THR A 92 -7.27 3.57 -20.99
C THR A 92 -8.79 3.53 -21.15
N ASN A 93 -9.53 4.42 -20.48
CA ASN A 93 -10.99 4.48 -20.46
C ASN A 93 -11.66 3.11 -20.21
N PRO A 94 -11.34 2.44 -19.08
CA PRO A 94 -11.82 1.09 -18.80
C PRO A 94 -13.31 1.08 -18.43
N SER A 95 -13.92 -0.10 -18.45
CA SER A 95 -15.25 -0.28 -17.85
C SER A 95 -15.25 0.16 -16.38
N ALA A 96 -16.12 1.10 -16.04
CA ALA A 96 -16.13 1.70 -14.71
C ALA A 96 -16.44 0.68 -13.61
N PHE A 97 -17.42 -0.20 -13.85
CA PHE A 97 -17.73 -1.30 -12.93
C PHE A 97 -16.50 -2.14 -12.59
N LEU A 98 -15.71 -2.51 -13.60
CA LEU A 98 -14.53 -3.33 -13.41
C LEU A 98 -13.42 -2.55 -12.69
N ALA A 99 -13.12 -1.33 -13.14
CA ALA A 99 -12.06 -0.50 -12.57
C ALA A 99 -12.30 -0.16 -11.09
N ILE A 100 -13.52 0.24 -10.74
CA ILE A 100 -13.91 0.55 -9.36
C ILE A 100 -13.74 -0.68 -8.45
N ASN A 101 -14.14 -1.87 -8.92
CA ASN A 101 -14.00 -3.08 -8.13
C ASN A 101 -12.54 -3.52 -7.99
N LEU A 102 -11.70 -3.33 -9.01
CA LEU A 102 -10.25 -3.57 -8.91
C LEU A 102 -9.60 -2.64 -7.89
N PHE A 103 -9.92 -1.34 -7.91
CA PHE A 103 -9.38 -0.37 -6.94
C PHE A 103 -9.81 -0.69 -5.52
N ARG A 104 -11.09 -1.07 -5.32
CA ARG A 104 -11.60 -1.55 -4.02
C ARG A 104 -10.88 -2.81 -3.56
N ALA A 105 -10.70 -3.79 -4.45
CA ALA A 105 -10.01 -5.03 -4.13
C ALA A 105 -8.58 -4.77 -3.68
N VAL A 106 -7.81 -3.95 -4.40
CA VAL A 106 -6.47 -3.54 -3.99
C VAL A 106 -6.52 -2.81 -2.65
N GLY A 107 -7.31 -1.75 -2.54
CA GLY A 107 -7.39 -0.92 -1.35
C GLY A 107 -7.72 -1.69 -0.07
N ILE A 108 -8.82 -2.45 -0.10
CA ILE A 108 -9.25 -3.29 1.02
C ILE A 108 -8.19 -4.34 1.34
N SER A 109 -7.66 -5.02 0.32
CA SER A 109 -6.71 -6.09 0.54
C SER A 109 -5.40 -5.59 1.16
N ARG A 110 -4.92 -4.41 0.78
CA ARG A 110 -3.74 -3.77 1.39
C ARG A 110 -3.97 -3.36 2.83
N ILE A 111 -5.17 -2.87 3.17
CA ILE A 111 -5.54 -2.57 4.56
C ILE A 111 -5.58 -3.86 5.38
N VAL A 112 -6.27 -4.89 4.90
CA VAL A 112 -6.35 -6.20 5.56
C VAL A 112 -4.96 -6.80 5.76
N HIS A 113 -4.12 -6.81 4.72
CA HIS A 113 -2.74 -7.30 4.81
C HIS A 113 -1.95 -6.59 5.91
N THR A 114 -2.09 -5.27 6.03
CA THR A 114 -1.43 -4.49 7.08
C THR A 114 -1.94 -4.88 8.46
N LEU A 115 -3.25 -4.98 8.65
CA LEU A 115 -3.87 -5.33 9.93
C LEU A 115 -3.44 -6.72 10.40
N VAL A 116 -3.50 -7.73 9.52
CA VAL A 116 -3.18 -9.12 9.87
C VAL A 116 -1.68 -9.38 10.04
N TYR A 117 -0.84 -8.46 9.57
CA TYR A 117 0.61 -8.57 9.69
C TYR A 117 1.13 -7.75 10.88
N ALA A 118 0.76 -6.48 11.00
CA ALA A 118 1.37 -5.56 11.96
C ALA A 118 0.57 -5.38 13.26
N VAL A 119 -0.77 -5.48 13.22
CA VAL A 119 -1.64 -5.14 14.37
C VAL A 119 -2.13 -6.39 15.08
N VAL A 120 -2.79 -7.28 14.35
CA VAL A 120 -3.29 -8.57 14.86
C VAL A 120 -2.53 -9.65 14.11
N VAL A 121 -1.63 -10.36 14.80
CA VAL A 121 -0.84 -11.42 14.16
C VAL A 121 -1.75 -12.61 13.89
N VAL A 122 -2.28 -12.68 12.68
CA VAL A 122 -3.08 -13.83 12.22
C VAL A 122 -2.14 -14.84 11.57
N PRO A 123 -2.25 -16.14 11.89
CA PRO A 123 -1.48 -17.16 11.21
C PRO A 123 -1.73 -17.14 9.69
N GLN A 124 -0.79 -17.73 8.94
CA GLN A 124 -1.05 -18.02 7.53
C GLN A 124 -2.34 -18.86 7.40
N PRO A 125 -3.15 -18.69 6.35
CA PRO A 125 -2.83 -18.13 5.03
C PRO A 125 -3.32 -16.69 4.76
N THR A 126 -3.94 -16.01 5.74
CA THR A 126 -4.66 -14.74 5.53
C THR A 126 -3.80 -13.63 4.90
N ARG A 127 -2.54 -13.54 5.30
CA ARG A 127 -1.57 -12.60 4.73
C ARG A 127 -1.25 -12.92 3.26
N ALA A 128 -1.08 -14.19 2.91
CA ALA A 128 -0.79 -14.59 1.53
C ALA A 128 -1.99 -14.33 0.63
N LEU A 129 -3.20 -14.67 1.09
CA LEU A 129 -4.44 -14.43 0.33
C LEU A 129 -4.64 -12.94 0.04
N SER A 130 -4.50 -12.08 1.06
CA SER A 130 -4.61 -10.62 0.85
C SER A 130 -3.50 -10.08 -0.06
N PHE A 131 -2.28 -10.60 0.03
CA PHE A 131 -1.22 -10.25 -0.92
C PHE A 131 -1.60 -10.60 -2.37
N PHE A 132 -2.06 -11.83 -2.62
CA PHE A 132 -2.39 -12.28 -3.97
C PHE A 132 -3.57 -11.54 -4.60
N VAL A 133 -4.59 -11.17 -3.81
CA VAL A 133 -5.72 -10.37 -4.32
C VAL A 133 -5.24 -9.03 -4.89
N ALA A 134 -4.39 -8.33 -4.14
CA ALA A 134 -3.83 -7.06 -4.61
C ALA A 134 -2.90 -7.27 -5.82
N LEU A 135 -2.02 -8.27 -5.75
CA LEU A 135 -1.07 -8.57 -6.83
C LEU A 135 -1.78 -8.87 -8.15
N ILE A 136 -2.78 -9.76 -8.13
CA ILE A 136 -3.52 -10.17 -9.32
C ILE A 136 -4.28 -8.99 -9.93
N ALA A 137 -4.93 -8.17 -9.09
CA ALA A 137 -5.63 -6.98 -9.57
C ALA A 137 -4.67 -5.97 -10.22
N THR A 138 -3.51 -5.70 -9.58
CA THR A 138 -2.48 -4.81 -10.12
C THR A 138 -1.86 -5.35 -11.41
N ALA A 139 -1.56 -6.65 -11.47
CA ALA A 139 -1.04 -7.31 -12.66
C ALA A 139 -2.04 -7.28 -13.83
N TYR A 140 -3.33 -7.52 -13.55
CA TYR A 140 -4.39 -7.40 -14.55
C TYR A 140 -4.43 -6.00 -15.16
N MET A 141 -4.42 -4.95 -14.33
CA MET A 141 -4.39 -3.56 -14.81
C MET A 141 -3.14 -3.29 -15.66
N ALA A 142 -1.97 -3.82 -15.26
CA ALA A 142 -0.74 -3.68 -16.03
C ALA A 142 -0.84 -4.30 -17.42
N VAL A 143 -1.37 -5.53 -17.52
CA VAL A 143 -1.58 -6.20 -18.80
C VAL A 143 -2.54 -5.41 -19.69
N GLN A 144 -3.62 -4.86 -19.13
CA GLN A 144 -4.56 -4.04 -19.91
C GLN A 144 -3.93 -2.72 -20.39
N VAL A 145 -3.11 -2.08 -19.56
CA VAL A 145 -2.36 -0.89 -19.96
C VAL A 145 -1.38 -1.20 -21.10
N ILE A 146 -0.67 -2.33 -21.02
CA ILE A 146 0.22 -2.80 -22.10
C ILE A 146 -0.57 -3.05 -23.39
N ALA A 147 -1.70 -3.76 -23.28
CA ALA A 147 -2.55 -4.07 -24.43
C ALA A 147 -3.13 -2.79 -25.08
N ALA A 148 -3.46 -1.77 -24.29
CA ALA A 148 -3.94 -0.48 -24.79
C ALA A 148 -2.81 0.37 -25.41
N ALA A 149 -1.58 0.25 -24.93
CA ALA A 149 -0.43 1.00 -25.44
C ALA A 149 0.09 0.48 -26.79
N ALA A 150 -0.17 -0.79 -27.10
CA ALA A 150 0.09 -1.47 -28.38
C ALA A 150 1.29 -0.92 -29.19
N PHE A 151 2.50 -1.27 -28.73
CA PHE A 151 3.73 -1.24 -29.52
C PHE A 151 4.17 -2.65 -29.87
#